data_AF-A0A7C6HGY6-F1
#
_entry.id   AF-A0A7C6HGY6-F1
#
_cell.length_a   1.000
_cell.length_b   1.000
_cell.length_c   1.000
_cell.angle_alpha   90.00
_cell.angle_beta   90.00
_cell.angle_gamma   90.00
#
_symmetry.space_group_name_H-M   'P 1'
#
loop_
_entity.id
_entity.type
_entity.pdbx_description
1 polymer ?
#
loop_
_entity_poly.entity_id
_entity_poly.type
_entity_poly.pdbx_seq_one_letter_code
_entity_poly.pdbx_strand_id
1 'polypeptide(L)' 'MRRRKIMPEIKGKTVFIEAHSRVSVKIKESFYTFEFVERREIPEDANLPAEREALWRDVHGEVDKQVEDIVKAMQRQ' A
#
# COMPACT_ATOMS: atom_id res chain seq x y z
N MET A 1 -26.24 35.08 -25.37
CA MET A 1 -25.30 34.11 -25.99
C MET A 1 -24.39 33.55 -24.91
N ARG A 2 -24.28 32.22 -24.81
CA ARG A 2 -23.45 31.49 -23.84
C ARG A 2 -21.97 31.54 -24.26
N ARG A 3 -21.07 31.68 -23.29
CA ARG A 3 -19.75 31.05 -23.34
C ARG A 3 -19.53 30.30 -22.03
N ARG A 4 -19.94 29.03 -21.99
CA ARG A 4 -19.44 28.09 -20.97
C ARG A 4 -17.96 27.88 -21.30
N LYS A 5 -17.08 28.34 -20.42
CA LYS A 5 -15.66 28.04 -20.47
C LYS A 5 -15.53 26.54 -20.23
N ILE A 6 -15.22 25.78 -21.28
CA ILE A 6 -14.89 24.37 -21.17
C ILE A 6 -13.52 24.36 -20.49
N MET A 7 -13.47 24.00 -19.20
CA MET A 7 -12.21 23.66 -18.57
C MET A 7 -11.69 22.42 -19.30
N PRO A 8 -10.48 22.45 -19.88
CA PRO A 8 -9.91 21.22 -20.39
C PRO A 8 -9.83 20.25 -19.21
N GLU A 9 -10.46 19.09 -19.36
CA GLU A 9 -10.17 17.96 -18.49
C GLU A 9 -8.66 17.74 -18.63
N ILE A 10 -7.90 18.13 -17.60
CA ILE A 10 -6.50 17.76 -17.49
C ILE A 10 -6.56 16.25 -17.29
N LYS A 11 -6.58 15.50 -18.39
CA LYS A 11 -6.27 14.07 -18.40
C LYS A 11 -4.78 13.97 -18.11
N GLY A 12 -4.42 14.27 -16.86
CA GLY A 12 -3.11 13.99 -16.32
C GLY A 12 -2.90 12.50 -16.54
N LYS A 13 -1.81 12.14 -17.21
CA LYS A 13 -1.44 10.74 -17.33
C LYS A 13 -1.30 10.21 -15.91
N THR A 14 -1.97 9.11 -15.60
CA THR A 14 -1.81 8.43 -14.32
C THR A 14 -0.92 7.22 -14.52
N VAL A 15 -0.09 6.95 -13.53
CA VAL A 15 0.74 5.75 -13.46
C VAL A 15 0.30 4.94 -12.25
N PHE A 16 0.45 3.62 -12.36
CA PHE A 16 0.16 2.71 -11.27
C PHE A 16 1.47 2.33 -10.59
N ILE A 17 1.50 2.48 -9.27
CA ILE A 17 2.54 1.91 -8.43
C ILE A 17 1.93 0.79 -7.60
N GLU A 18 2.73 -0.25 -7.36
CA GLU A 18 2.33 -1.43 -6.61
C GLU A 18 3.46 -1.79 -5.64
N ALA A 19 3.10 -2.13 -4.41
CA ALA A 19 4.04 -2.61 -3.40
C ALA A 19 3.53 -3.92 -2.80
N HIS A 20 4.47 -4.84 -2.61
CA HIS A 20 4.24 -6.16 -2.04
C HIS A 20 5.06 -6.25 -0.77
N SER A 21 4.44 -6.62 0.33
CA SER A 21 5.14 -6.99 1.56
C SER A 21 4.74 -8.40 1.95
N ARG A 22 5.74 -9.22 2.24
CA ARG A 22 5.57 -10.61 2.65
C ARG A 22 6.52 -10.92 3.79
N VAL A 23 5.98 -11.49 4.86
CA VAL A 23 6.77 -11.96 6.00
C VAL A 23 6.31 -13.34 6.43
N SER A 24 7.26 -14.20 6.79
CA SER A 24 6.99 -15.50 7.37
C SER A 24 7.51 -15.51 8.80
N VAL A 25 6.64 -15.81 9.76
CA VAL A 25 6.98 -15.88 11.18
C VAL A 25 6.70 -17.29 11.72
N LYS A 26 7.60 -17.78 12.56
CA LYS A 26 7.39 -19.04 13.27
C LYS A 26 6.73 -18.76 14.62
N ILE A 27 5.55 -19.30 14.84
CA ILE A 27 4.82 -19.20 16.11
C ILE A 27 4.65 -20.63 16.64
N LYS A 28 5.25 -20.91 17.80
CA LYS A 28 5.33 -22.27 18.38
C LYS A 28 5.95 -23.25 17.36
N GLU A 29 5.18 -24.22 16.87
CA GLU A 29 5.64 -25.23 15.91
C GLU A 29 5.18 -24.95 14.46
N SER A 30 4.39 -23.90 14.24
CA SER A 30 3.81 -23.57 12.92
C SER A 30 4.42 -22.31 12.31
N PHE A 31 4.49 -22.29 10.97
CA PHE A 31 4.88 -21.10 10.20
C PHE A 31 3.65 -20.41 9.64
N TYR A 32 3.55 -19.11 9.91
CA TYR A 32 2.50 -18.26 9.38
C TYR A 32 3.13 -17.30 8.38
N THR A 33 2.54 -17.18 7.19
CA THR A 33 2.97 -16.24 6.17
C THR A 33 1.89 -15.17 6.01
N PHE A 34 2.31 -13.92 6.13
CA PHE A 34 1.47 -12.75 5.89
C PHE A 34 1.93 -12.12 4.58
N GLU A 35 0.96 -11.78 3.73
CA GLU A 35 1.19 -11.16 2.44
C GLU A 35 0.19 -10.02 2.29
N PHE A 36 0.70 -8.85 1.95
CA PHE A 36 -0.10 -7.67 1.68
C PHE A 36 0.39 -7.00 0.41
N VAL A 37 -0.54 -6.70 -0.49
CA VAL A 37 -0.28 -6.06 -1.77
C VAL A 37 -1.21 -4.88 -1.92
N GLU A 38 -0.64 -3.70 -2.14
CA GLU A 38 -1.41 -2.49 -2.41
C GLU A 38 -0.98 -1.87 -3.73
N ARG A 39 -1.99 -1.45 -4.51
CA ARG A 39 -1.82 -0.72 -5.77
C ARG A 39 -2.45 0.65 -5.66
N ARG A 40 -1.70 1.68 -6.04
CA ARG A 40 -2.14 3.08 -6.03
C ARG A 40 -2.02 3.70 -7.42
N GLU A 41 -3.04 4.45 -7.82
CA GLU A 41 -2.98 5.30 -9.00
C GLU A 41 -2.47 6.68 -8.58
N ILE A 42 -1.39 7.13 -9.20
CA ILE A 42 -0.79 8.44 -8.93
C ILE A 42 -0.62 9.23 -10.23
N PRO A 43 -0.63 10.58 -10.18
CA PRO A 43 -0.31 11.39 -11.34
C PRO A 43 1.12 11.10 -11.84
N GLU A 44 1.32 11.05 -13.16
CA GLU A 44 2.65 10.84 -13.78
C GLU A 44 3.62 11.97 -13.41
N ASP A 45 3.11 13.19 -13.19
CA ASP A 45 3.87 14.35 -12.75
C ASP A 45 4.23 14.32 -11.25
N ALA A 46 3.76 13.33 -10.49
CA ALA A 46 4.05 13.19 -9.07
C ALA A 46 5.49 12.67 -8.84
N ASN A 47 6.02 12.92 -7.65
CA ASN A 47 7.33 12.39 -7.25
C ASN A 47 7.25 10.87 -7.00
N LEU A 48 7.39 10.08 -8.07
CA LEU A 48 7.26 8.61 -8.02
C LEU A 48 8.16 7.96 -6.94
N PRO A 49 9.44 8.36 -6.75
CA PRO A 49 10.24 7.86 -5.63
C PRO A 49 9.59 8.07 -4.26
N ALA A 50 9.04 9.27 -3.99
CA ALA A 50 8.41 9.58 -2.71
C ALA A 50 7.10 8.80 -2.53
N GLU A 51 6.27 8.72 -3.58
CA GLU A 51 5.01 7.95 -3.55
C GLU A 51 5.25 6.45 -3.37
N ARG A 52 6.32 5.90 -3.97
CA ARG A 52 6.71 4.51 -3.78
C ARG A 52 7.23 4.25 -2.38
N GLU A 53 8.00 5.18 -1.79
CA GLU A 53 8.46 5.05 -0.40
C GLU A 53 7.27 5.11 0.56
N ALA A 54 6.33 6.05 0.35
CA ALA A 54 5.11 6.15 1.13
C ALA A 54 4.29 4.85 1.06
N LEU A 55 4.01 4.36 -0.16
CA LEU A 55 3.30 3.10 -0.38
C LEU A 55 4.05 1.91 0.27
N TRP A 56 5.39 1.88 0.17
CA TRP A 56 6.19 0.84 0.82
C TRP A 56 6.04 0.86 2.35
N ARG A 57 6.10 2.04 2.97
CA ARG A 57 5.92 2.21 4.42
C ARG A 57 4.52 1.79 4.87
N ASP A 58 3.49 2.17 4.12
CA ASP A 58 2.10 1.80 4.40
C ASP A 58 1.95 0.26 4.39
N VAL A 59 2.39 -0.38 3.31
CA VAL A 59 2.27 -1.84 3.12
C VAL A 59 3.06 -2.62 4.17
N HIS A 60 4.28 -2.18 4.52
CA HIS A 60 5.08 -2.86 5.55
C HIS A 60 4.51 -2.63 6.95
N GLY A 61 4.02 -1.42 7.25
CA GLY A 61 3.37 -1.12 8.52
C GLY A 61 2.12 -1.98 8.75
N GLU A 62 1.33 -2.22 7.71
CA GLU A 62 0.16 -3.12 7.81
C GLU A 62 0.57 -4.57 8.11
N VAL A 63 1.61 -5.07 7.45
CA VAL A 63 2.14 -6.42 7.72
C VAL A 63 2.71 -6.54 9.13
N ASP A 64 3.48 -5.55 9.59
CA ASP A 64 4.04 -5.52 10.95
C ASP A 64 2.93 -5.53 12.01
N LYS A 65 1.87 -4.74 11.80
CA LYS A 65 0.70 -4.73 12.69
C LYS A 65 -0.03 -6.07 12.71
N GLN A 66 -0.25 -6.69 11.53
CA GLN A 66 -0.87 -8.02 11.45
C GLN A 66 -0.06 -9.07 12.22
N VAL A 67 1.27 -9.05 12.08
CA VAL A 67 2.16 -9.93 12.84
C VAL A 67 2.03 -9.66 14.33
N GLU A 68 2.07 -8.40 14.76
CA GLU A 68 1.97 -8.02 16.17
C GLU A 68 0.65 -8.50 16.81
N ASP A 69 -0.48 -8.26 16.13
CA ASP A 69 -1.80 -8.64 16.60
C ASP A 69 -1.93 -10.17 16.74
N ILE A 70 -1.42 -10.93 15.77
CA ILE A 70 -1.45 -12.40 15.82
C ILE A 70 -0.53 -12.93 16.93
N VAL A 71 0.68 -12.38 17.08
CA VAL A 71 1.59 -12.79 18.15
C VAL A 71 0.95 -12.52 19.52
N LYS A 72 0.34 -11.35 19.72
CA LYS A 72 -0.38 -11.00 20.96
C LYS A 72 -1.57 -11.93 21.21
N ALA A 73 -2.37 -12.24 20.19
CA ALA A 73 -3.52 -13.14 20.30
C ALA A 73 -3.10 -14.59 20.65
N MET A 74 -1.95 -15.04 20.13
CA MET A 74 -1.41 -16.39 20.38
C MET A 74 -0.71 -16.54 21.73
N GLN A 75 -0.20 -15.46 22.32
CA GLN A 75 0.39 -15.44 23.66
C GLN A 75 -0.65 -15.42 24.78
N ARG A 76 -1.88 -14.99 24.49
CA ARG A 76 -3.00 -14.97 25.45
C ARG A 76 -3.74 -16.32 25.58
N GLN A 77 -3.32 -17.33 24.81
CA GLN A 77 -3.84 -18.71 24.83
C GLN A 77 -2.79 -19.66 25.41
#